data_AF-A0A679IEI6-F1
#
_entry.id   AF-A0A679IEI6-F1
#
_cell.length_a   1.000
_cell.length_b   1.000
_cell.length_c   1.000
_cell.angle_alpha   90.00
_cell.angle_beta   90.00
_cell.angle_gamma   90.00
#
_symmetry.space_group_name_H-M   'P 1'
#
loop_
_entity.id
_entity.type
_entity.pdbx_description
1 polymer ?
#
loop_
_entity_poly.entity_id
_entity_poly.type
_entity_poly.pdbx_seq_one_letter_code
_entity_poly.pdbx_strand_id
1 'polypeptide(L)'
;MLTAKIVQLKTSQTLLKKFIAGIENSTNDATISQLRDDLIDYGESLSVISYLVTEQEEIQSEKYEIRNILQQQYLLIQNIMAALQSAEGQQEAQEIFALTPGAIRRMRESLKGIMELNRTLQKEPNLIVDLTKVPVTNKTAVPEKQSFLKRLFKK
;
A
#
# COMPACT_ATOMS: atom_id res chain seq x y z
N MET A 1 18.62 -5.99 -0.21
CA MET A 1 18.16 -5.71 -1.57
C MET A 1 16.94 -4.80 -1.51
N LEU A 2 16.90 -3.78 -2.35
CA LEU A 2 15.84 -2.77 -2.45
C LEU A 2 14.51 -3.41 -2.86
N THR A 3 14.52 -4.28 -3.87
CA THR A 3 13.33 -4.95 -4.40
C THR A 3 12.58 -5.70 -3.30
N ALA A 4 13.27 -6.49 -2.49
CA ALA A 4 12.65 -7.24 -1.39
C ALA A 4 11.95 -6.32 -0.37
N LYS A 5 12.53 -5.15 -0.10
CA LYS A 5 11.92 -4.16 0.81
C LYS A 5 10.67 -3.52 0.19
N ILE A 6 10.70 -3.25 -1.11
CA ILE A 6 9.53 -2.75 -1.85
C ILE A 6 8.42 -3.79 -1.88
N VAL A 7 8.75 -5.07 -2.07
CA VAL A 7 7.79 -6.19 -2.00
C VAL A 7 7.14 -6.26 -0.61
N GLN A 8 7.92 -6.19 0.47
CA GLN A 8 7.37 -6.18 1.82
C GLN A 8 6.44 -4.98 2.07
N LEU A 9 6.83 -3.78 1.61
CA LEU A 9 5.96 -2.60 1.70
C LEU A 9 4.68 -2.78 0.88
N LYS A 10 4.79 -3.36 -0.31
CA LYS A 10 3.65 -3.65 -1.18
C LYS A 10 2.70 -4.63 -0.49
N THR A 11 3.19 -5.73 0.08
CA THR A 11 2.38 -6.69 0.86
C THR A 11 1.67 -5.99 2.03
N SER A 12 2.40 -5.18 2.80
CA SER A 12 1.82 -4.40 3.90
C SER A 12 0.78 -3.37 3.43
N GLN A 13 0.96 -2.75 2.26
CA GLN A 13 -0.02 -1.86 1.65
C GLN A 13 -1.34 -2.59 1.34
N THR A 14 -1.28 -3.83 0.86
CA THR A 14 -2.52 -4.61 0.64
C THR A 14 -3.14 -5.08 1.94
N LEU A 15 -2.35 -5.38 2.97
CA LEU A 15 -2.88 -5.61 4.31
C LEU A 15 -3.66 -4.39 4.79
N LEU A 16 -3.10 -3.18 4.63
CA LEU A 16 -3.80 -1.94 4.96
C LEU A 16 -5.11 -1.78 4.16
N LYS A 17 -5.11 -2.07 2.85
CA LYS A 17 -6.33 -2.02 2.03
C LYS A 17 -7.39 -3.01 2.50
N LYS A 18 -7.01 -4.25 2.86
CA LYS A 18 -7.93 -5.23 3.44
C LYS A 18 -8.43 -4.79 4.82
N PHE A 19 -7.56 -4.19 5.64
CA PHE A 19 -7.91 -3.62 6.93
C PHE A 19 -8.98 -2.53 6.79
N ILE A 20 -8.76 -1.56 5.89
CA ILE A 20 -9.71 -0.48 5.58
C ILE A 20 -11.05 -1.04 5.10
N ALA A 21 -11.04 -2.08 4.27
CA ALA A 21 -12.27 -2.74 3.80
C ALA A 21 -13.04 -3.44 4.93
N GLY A 22 -12.35 -3.81 6.02
CA GLY A 22 -12.95 -4.39 7.22
C GLY A 22 -13.35 -3.38 8.28
N ILE A 23 -13.01 -2.09 8.13
CA ILE A 23 -13.64 -1.01 8.89
C ILE A 23 -15.06 -0.91 8.34
N GLU A 24 -16.02 -1.54 9.02
CA GLU A 24 -17.42 -1.60 8.57
C GLU A 24 -17.93 -0.19 8.21
N ASN A 25 -18.67 -0.07 7.09
CA ASN A 25 -19.33 1.18 6.69
C ASN A 25 -20.42 1.67 7.68
N SER A 26 -20.57 1.01 8.84
CA SER A 26 -21.69 1.12 9.79
C SER A 26 -21.33 1.74 11.13
N THR A 27 -20.16 2.39 11.28
CA THR A 27 -19.97 3.30 12.42
C THR A 27 -20.49 4.68 12.03
N ASN A 28 -21.59 5.14 12.65
CA ASN A 28 -22.02 6.55 12.64
C ASN A 28 -21.01 7.48 13.37
N ASP A 29 -19.79 6.99 13.60
CA ASP A 29 -18.71 7.68 14.26
C ASP A 29 -17.92 8.46 13.20
N ALA A 30 -18.03 9.80 13.28
CA ALA A 30 -17.35 10.70 12.38
C ALA A 30 -15.82 10.60 12.50
N THR A 31 -15.30 10.27 13.68
CA THR A 31 -13.85 10.11 13.91
C THR A 31 -13.33 8.86 13.22
N ILE A 32 -14.05 7.74 13.31
CA ILE A 32 -13.67 6.50 12.61
C ILE A 32 -13.75 6.69 11.09
N SER A 33 -14.78 7.40 10.61
CA SER A 33 -14.93 7.72 9.19
C SER A 33 -13.77 8.57 8.67
N GLN A 34 -13.40 9.63 9.40
CA GLN A 34 -12.25 10.46 9.04
C GLN A 34 -10.95 9.66 9.02
N LEU A 35 -10.70 8.86 10.05
CA LEU A 35 -9.52 8.00 10.12
C LEU A 35 -9.47 7.02 8.94
N ARG A 36 -10.61 6.44 8.56
CA ARG A 36 -10.70 5.55 7.39
C ARG A 36 -10.28 6.26 6.11
N ASP A 37 -10.76 7.48 5.89
CA ASP A 37 -10.41 8.27 4.71
C ASP A 37 -8.92 8.67 4.72
N ASP A 38 -8.38 9.09 5.87
CA ASP A 38 -6.95 9.39 6.02
C ASP A 38 -6.06 8.15 5.76
N LEU A 39 -6.52 6.97 6.18
CA LEU A 39 -5.85 5.69 5.91
C LEU A 39 -5.89 5.30 4.42
N ILE A 40 -6.97 5.65 3.71
CA ILE A 40 -7.07 5.47 2.25
C ILE A 40 -6.01 6.34 1.57
N ASP A 41 -6.00 7.64 1.87
CA ASP A 41 -5.06 8.60 1.27
C ASP A 41 -3.60 8.19 1.55
N TYR A 42 -3.31 7.81 2.79
CA TYR A 42 -2.01 7.27 3.16
C TYR A 42 -1.68 6.00 2.38
N GLY A 43 -2.62 5.05 2.30
CA GLY A 43 -2.46 3.82 1.54
C GLY A 43 -2.20 4.07 0.06
N GLU A 44 -2.83 5.07 -0.55
CA GLU A 44 -2.58 5.48 -1.93
C GLU A 44 -1.18 6.10 -2.10
N SER A 45 -0.75 6.93 -1.16
CA SER A 45 0.58 7.57 -1.19
C SER A 45 1.74 6.57 -1.24
N LEU A 46 1.61 5.39 -0.61
CA LEU A 46 2.59 4.30 -0.67
C LEU A 46 2.87 3.81 -2.10
N SER A 47 1.93 4.07 -3.03
CA SER A 47 2.07 3.72 -4.45
C SER A 47 3.17 4.51 -5.15
N VAL A 48 3.76 5.54 -4.53
CA VAL A 48 4.94 6.24 -5.07
C VAL A 48 6.12 5.29 -5.32
N ILE A 49 6.22 4.19 -4.58
CA ILE A 49 7.28 3.19 -4.76
C ILE A 49 6.73 1.77 -4.93
N SER A 50 5.60 1.44 -4.30
CA SER A 50 5.08 0.08 -4.32
C SER A 50 4.52 -0.34 -5.69
N TYR A 51 4.38 0.58 -6.64
CA TYR A 51 3.99 0.29 -8.02
C TYR A 51 5.06 -0.46 -8.81
N LEU A 52 6.32 -0.41 -8.35
CA LEU A 52 7.47 -1.04 -9.01
C LEU A 52 7.44 -2.57 -8.98
N VAL A 53 6.55 -3.16 -8.19
CA VAL A 53 6.41 -4.61 -8.04
C VAL A 53 4.94 -5.04 -8.13
N THR A 54 4.70 -6.18 -8.77
CA THR A 54 3.35 -6.66 -9.18
C THR A 54 2.76 -7.72 -8.26
N GLU A 55 3.59 -8.45 -7.51
CA GLU A 55 3.18 -9.60 -6.70
C GLU A 55 3.13 -9.28 -5.21
N GLN A 56 2.21 -9.94 -4.52
CA GLN A 56 2.02 -9.87 -3.08
C GLN A 56 1.75 -11.26 -2.54
N GLU A 57 2.37 -11.54 -1.41
CA GLU A 57 2.10 -12.74 -0.64
C GLU A 57 0.66 -12.75 -0.12
N GLU A 58 0.17 -13.94 0.16
CA GLU A 58 -1.15 -14.13 0.75
C GLU A 58 -1.17 -13.56 2.18
N ILE A 59 -2.08 -12.61 2.42
CA ILE A 59 -2.27 -12.03 3.74
C ILE A 59 -3.07 -13.00 4.59
N GLN A 60 -2.52 -13.34 5.76
CA GLN A 60 -3.18 -14.22 6.72
C GLN A 60 -4.50 -13.61 7.20
N SER A 61 -5.52 -14.44 7.31
CA SER A 61 -6.83 -14.03 7.85
C SER A 61 -6.80 -14.15 9.37
N GLU A 62 -6.46 -13.06 10.04
CA GLU A 62 -6.44 -12.95 11.51
C GLU A 62 -6.87 -11.54 11.96
N LYS A 63 -6.77 -11.28 13.28
CA LYS A 63 -7.02 -9.95 13.83
C LYS A 63 -5.78 -9.09 13.70
N TYR A 64 -5.95 -7.92 13.11
CA TYR A 64 -4.90 -6.93 12.96
C TYR A 64 -5.24 -5.65 13.73
N GLU A 65 -4.18 -4.97 14.16
CA GLU A 65 -4.22 -3.69 14.84
C GLU A 65 -3.59 -2.64 13.92
N ILE A 66 -4.29 -1.53 13.68
CA ILE A 66 -3.81 -0.51 12.73
C ILE A 66 -2.44 0.04 13.13
N ARG A 67 -2.21 0.23 14.43
CA ARG A 67 -0.92 0.72 14.94
C ARG A 67 0.24 -0.19 14.56
N ASN A 68 0.05 -1.52 14.60
CA ASN A 68 1.10 -2.47 14.22
C ASN A 68 1.37 -2.42 12.71
N ILE A 69 0.33 -2.32 11.89
CA ILE A 69 0.47 -2.13 10.43
C ILE A 69 1.27 -0.85 10.14
N LEU A 70 0.89 0.26 10.75
CA LEU A 70 1.54 1.55 10.54
C LEU A 70 3.00 1.55 11.01
N GLN A 71 3.32 0.94 12.16
CA GLN A 71 4.69 0.81 12.66
C GLN A 71 5.57 -0.03 11.72
N GLN A 72 5.05 -1.15 11.21
CA GLN A 72 5.76 -1.95 10.22
C GLN A 72 6.04 -1.16 8.95
N GLN A 73 5.04 -0.44 8.43
CA GLN A 73 5.20 0.38 7.23
C GLN A 73 6.20 1.51 7.44
N TYR A 74 6.22 2.16 8.62
CA TYR A 74 7.22 3.16 8.96
C TYR A 74 8.64 2.60 8.85
N LEU A 75 8.90 1.42 9.43
CA LEU A 75 10.20 0.75 9.36
C LEU A 75 10.55 0.34 7.91
N LEU A 76 9.58 -0.14 7.15
CA LEU A 76 9.77 -0.51 5.74
C LEU A 76 10.14 0.71 4.89
N ILE A 77 9.45 1.84 5.08
CA ILE A 77 9.78 3.09 4.37
C ILE A 77 11.18 3.57 4.76
N GLN A 78 11.54 3.56 6.05
CA GLN A 78 12.87 3.93 6.51
C GLN A 78 13.96 3.04 5.86
N ASN A 79 13.71 1.74 5.81
CA ASN A 79 14.60 0.75 5.20
C ASN A 79 14.75 0.94 3.69
N ILE A 80 13.66 1.28 3.00
CA ILE A 80 13.66 1.62 1.58
C ILE A 80 14.48 2.88 1.34
N MET A 81 14.28 3.93 2.14
CA MET A 81 15.04 5.18 2.01
C MET A 81 16.53 4.95 2.19
N ALA A 82 16.92 4.14 3.18
CA ALA A 82 18.32 3.75 3.38
C ALA A 82 18.87 2.96 2.18
N ALA A 83 18.09 2.03 1.62
CA ALA A 83 18.49 1.28 0.43
C ALA A 83 18.67 2.21 -0.79
N LEU A 84 17.77 3.17 -1.01
CA LEU A 84 17.89 4.17 -2.08
C LEU A 84 19.08 5.12 -1.89
N GLN A 85 19.71 5.16 -0.71
CA GLN A 85 20.94 5.91 -0.45
C GLN A 85 22.20 5.07 -0.66
N SER A 86 22.13 3.75 -0.43
CA SER A 86 23.26 2.83 -0.61
C SER A 86 23.70 2.72 -2.08
N ALA A 87 24.97 2.41 -2.31
CA ALA A 87 25.50 2.21 -3.66
C ALA A 87 24.79 1.03 -4.34
N GLU A 88 24.63 -0.08 -3.61
CA GLU A 88 23.98 -1.29 -4.10
C GLU A 88 22.52 -1.04 -4.44
N GLY A 89 21.78 -0.32 -3.59
CA GLY A 89 20.37 -0.01 -3.87
C GLY A 89 20.17 1.03 -4.97
N GLN A 90 21.11 1.95 -5.18
CA GLN A 90 21.07 2.86 -6.33
C GLN A 90 21.33 2.11 -7.65
N GLN A 91 22.30 1.19 -7.65
CA GLN A 91 22.55 0.33 -8.80
C GLN A 91 21.32 -0.54 -9.11
N GLU A 92 20.74 -1.19 -8.09
CA GLU A 92 19.53 -2.00 -8.24
C GLU A 92 18.34 -1.16 -8.76
N ALA A 93 18.17 0.06 -8.24
CA ALA A 93 17.14 0.99 -8.71
C ALA A 93 17.29 1.36 -10.19
N GLN A 94 18.52 1.51 -10.66
CA GLN A 94 18.83 1.82 -12.05
C GLN A 94 18.65 0.61 -12.96
N GLU A 95 19.14 -0.56 -12.56
CA GLU A 95 19.16 -1.77 -13.38
C GLU A 95 17.79 -2.45 -13.47
N ILE A 96 17.08 -2.57 -12.34
CA ILE A 96 15.81 -3.30 -12.27
C ILE A 96 14.63 -2.39 -12.60
N PHE A 97 14.64 -1.15 -12.11
CA PHE A 97 13.50 -0.23 -12.21
C PHE A 97 13.71 0.93 -13.18
N ALA A 98 14.86 0.99 -13.87
CA ALA A 98 15.22 2.06 -14.80
C ALA A 98 15.09 3.48 -14.20
N LEU A 99 15.32 3.60 -12.88
CA LEU A 99 15.17 4.89 -12.19
C LEU A 99 16.40 5.77 -12.39
N THR A 100 16.16 7.01 -12.81
CA THR A 100 17.22 8.03 -12.89
C THR A 100 17.60 8.53 -11.50
N PRO A 101 18.81 9.09 -11.29
CA PRO A 101 19.19 9.71 -10.01
C PRO A 101 18.21 10.80 -9.56
N GLY A 102 17.64 11.56 -10.50
CA GLY A 102 16.60 12.55 -10.23
C GLY A 102 15.27 11.92 -9.76
N ALA A 103 14.88 10.78 -10.34
CA ALA A 103 13.71 10.03 -9.88
C ALA A 103 13.91 9.47 -8.46
N ILE A 104 15.08 8.90 -8.17
CA ILE A 104 15.45 8.41 -6.84
C ILE A 104 15.40 9.55 -5.81
N ARG A 105 15.94 10.73 -6.14
CA ARG A 105 15.88 11.91 -5.26
C ARG A 105 14.44 12.32 -4.96
N ARG A 106 13.60 12.46 -5.99
CA ARG A 106 12.18 12.85 -5.82
C ARG A 106 11.43 11.82 -4.98
N MET A 107 11.62 10.54 -5.26
CA MET A 107 11.00 9.45 -4.51
C MET A 107 11.38 9.50 -3.03
N ARG A 108 12.65 9.75 -2.69
CA ARG A 108 13.08 9.90 -1.31
C ARG A 108 12.43 11.08 -0.59
N GLU A 109 12.26 12.22 -1.25
CA GLU A 109 11.55 13.36 -0.66
C GLU A 109 10.06 13.06 -0.44
N SER A 110 9.40 12.38 -1.39
CA SER A 110 8.02 11.90 -1.18
C SER A 110 7.91 10.93 0.00
N LEU A 111 8.85 9.97 0.12
CA LEU A 111 8.86 9.01 1.22
C LEU A 111 9.02 9.68 2.59
N LYS A 112 9.77 10.78 2.70
CA LYS A 112 9.84 11.57 3.94
C LYS A 112 8.47 12.10 4.34
N GLY A 113 7.75 12.72 3.40
CA GLY A 113 6.39 13.23 3.65
C GLY A 113 5.43 12.12 4.08
N ILE A 114 5.51 10.96 3.43
CA ILE A 114 4.72 9.77 3.77
C ILE A 114 5.05 9.24 5.16
N MET A 115 6.32 9.27 5.59
CA MET A 115 6.71 8.90 6.96
C MET A 115 6.12 9.83 8.01
N GLU A 116 6.08 11.14 7.75
CA GLU A 116 5.45 12.09 8.68
C GLU A 116 3.93 11.88 8.75
N LEU A 117 3.27 11.61 7.61
CA LEU A 117 1.86 11.23 7.59
C LEU A 117 1.61 9.97 8.42
N ASN A 118 2.42 8.93 8.23
CA ASN A 118 2.34 7.69 9.01
C ASN A 118 2.50 7.96 10.52
N ARG A 119 3.46 8.79 10.94
CA ARG A 119 3.63 9.17 12.35
C ARG A 119 2.42 9.91 12.93
N THR A 120 1.75 10.73 12.12
CA THR A 120 0.51 11.40 12.52
C THR A 120 -0.59 10.36 12.74
N LEU A 121 -0.79 9.44 11.79
CA LEU A 121 -1.77 8.36 11.87
C LEU A 121 -1.54 7.41 13.06
N GLN A 122 -0.30 7.20 13.50
CA GLN A 122 -0.02 6.38 14.68
C GLN A 122 -0.57 6.97 16.00
N LYS A 123 -0.87 8.27 16.03
CA LYS A 123 -1.43 8.97 17.19
C LYS A 123 -2.97 8.90 17.25
N GLU A 124 -3.60 8.51 16.15
CA GLU A 124 -5.04 8.35 16.04
C GLU A 124 -5.56 7.16 16.85
N PRO A 125 -6.89 7.06 17.07
CA PRO A 125 -7.49 5.92 17.75
C PRO A 125 -7.05 4.60 17.13
N ASN A 126 -6.70 3.68 18.02
CA ASN A 126 -6.21 2.38 17.58
C ASN A 126 -7.39 1.44 17.29
N LEU A 127 -7.53 1.09 16.03
CA LEU A 127 -8.56 0.17 15.54
C LEU A 127 -8.03 -1.25 15.45
N ILE A 128 -8.90 -2.21 15.79
CA ILE A 128 -8.66 -3.64 15.62
C ILE A 128 -9.71 -4.18 14.66
N VAL A 129 -9.26 -4.82 13.58
CA VAL A 129 -10.13 -5.40 12.54
C VAL A 129 -9.83 -6.89 12.41
N ASP A 130 -10.89 -7.68 12.36
CA ASP A 130 -10.82 -9.13 12.18
C ASP A 130 -10.96 -9.48 10.69
N LEU A 131 -9.84 -9.78 10.03
CA LEU A 131 -9.84 -10.09 8.59
C LEU A 131 -10.45 -11.45 8.25
N THR A 132 -10.76 -12.30 9.23
CA THR A 132 -11.55 -13.53 8.98
C THR A 132 -12.98 -13.21 8.54
N LYS A 133 -13.47 -12.00 8.86
CA LYS A 133 -14.83 -11.53 8.53
C LYS A 133 -14.88 -10.68 7.27
N VAL A 134 -13.73 -10.25 6.76
CA VAL A 134 -13.66 -9.43 5.56
C VAL A 134 -13.76 -10.37 4.36
N PRO A 135 -14.76 -10.18 3.47
CA PRO A 135 -14.91 -11.03 2.31
C PRO A 135 -13.62 -11.00 1.50
N VAL A 136 -13.08 -12.19 1.23
CA VAL A 136 -11.92 -12.33 0.35
C VAL A 136 -12.39 -11.87 -1.02
N THR A 137 -11.97 -10.68 -1.44
CA THR A 137 -11.99 -10.31 -2.85
C THR A 137 -10.94 -11.18 -3.52
N ASN A 138 -11.27 -12.48 -3.70
CA ASN A 138 -10.68 -13.24 -4.78
C ASN A 138 -10.81 -12.34 -5.99
N LYS A 139 -9.71 -12.07 -6.69
CA LYS A 139 -9.78 -11.51 -8.03
C LYS A 139 -10.73 -12.44 -8.80
N THR A 140 -12.03 -12.11 -8.82
CA THR A 140 -12.93 -12.62 -9.81
C THR A 140 -12.27 -12.19 -11.09
N ALA A 141 -11.79 -13.18 -11.83
CA ALA A 141 -11.34 -13.01 -13.20
C ALA A 141 -12.26 -11.96 -13.81
N VAL A 142 -11.67 -10.83 -14.22
CA VAL A 142 -12.41 -9.74 -14.84
C VAL A 142 -13.28 -10.41 -15.90
N PRO A 143 -14.62 -10.44 -15.77
CA PRO A 143 -15.42 -11.00 -16.85
C PRO A 143 -15.05 -10.15 -18.05
N GLU A 144 -14.51 -10.77 -19.10
CA GLU A 144 -14.15 -10.08 -20.33
C GLU A 144 -15.36 -9.23 -20.73
N LYS A 145 -15.30 -7.93 -20.45
CA LYS A 145 -16.31 -7.01 -20.92
C LYS A 145 -16.12 -7.00 -22.43
N GLN A 146 -16.95 -7.77 -23.13
CA GLN A 146 -17.11 -7.61 -24.56
C GLN A 146 -17.33 -6.13 -24.81
N SER A 147 -16.38 -5.52 -25.53
CA SER A 147 -16.41 -4.12 -25.89
C SER A 147 -17.80 -3.74 -26.39
N PHE A 148 -18.33 -2.62 -25.88
CA PHE A 148 -19.59 -2.03 -26.32
C PHE A 148 -19.68 -1.96 -27.86
N LEU A 149 -18.54 -1.77 -28.54
CA LEU A 149 -18.43 -1.75 -30.00
C LEU A 149 -18.67 -3.14 -30.62
N LYS A 150 -18.19 -4.24 -30.01
CA LYS A 150 -18.51 -5.61 -30.48
C LYS A 150 -20.01 -5.92 -30.36
N ARG A 151 -20.66 -5.40 -29.32
CA ARG A 151 -22.14 -5.49 -29.18
C ARG A 151 -22.89 -4.70 -30.25
N LEU A 152 -22.39 -3.54 -30.65
CA LEU A 152 -23.05 -2.68 -31.63
C LEU A 152 -22.88 -3.16 -33.08
N PHE A 153 -21.73 -3.74 -33.42
CA PHE A 153 -21.37 -3.99 -34.81
C PHE A 153 -21.46 -5.45 -35.27
N LYS A 154 -21.94 -6.40 -34.44
CA LYS A 154 -22.18 -7.83 -34.74
C LYS A 154 -21.40 -8.37 -35.94
N LYS A 155 -20.06 -8.39 -35.83
CA LYS A 155 -19.19 -9.18 -36.70
C LYS A 155 -18.42 -10.15 -35.82
#